data_AF-A0A1V5NWU4-F1
#
_entry.id   AF-A0A1V5NWU4-F1
#
_cell.length_a   1.000
_cell.length_b   1.000
_cell.length_c   1.000
_cell.angle_alpha   90.00
_cell.angle_beta   90.00
_cell.angle_gamma   90.00
#
_symmetry.space_group_name_H-M   'P 1'
#
loop_
_entity.id
_entity.type
_entity.pdbx_description
1 polymer ?
#
loop_
_entity_poly.entity_id
_entity_poly.type
_entity_poly.pdbx_seq_one_letter_code
_entity_poly.pdbx_strand_id
1 'polypeptide(L)'
;MPYVYVDRREADDPMKLTGVGESWYRSGRNHRIENGNIARDFDEKRWTVRIKDAAALARFVLKHGQVVLSINNDGLAPYFEIEIYDDYRE
;
A
#
# COMPACT_ATOMS: atom_id res chain seq x y z
N MET A 1 -11.65 -4.62 2.21
CA MET A 1 -11.74 -3.37 3.01
C MET A 1 -11.09 -2.26 2.19
N PRO A 2 -11.58 -1.02 2.22
CA PRO A 2 -10.85 0.08 1.57
C PRO A 2 -9.49 0.23 2.27
N TYR A 3 -8.41 0.16 1.50
CA TYR A 3 -7.06 0.42 1.98
C TYR A 3 -6.70 1.86 1.60
N VAL A 4 -6.13 2.61 2.53
CA VAL A 4 -5.69 3.98 2.29
C VAL A 4 -4.17 3.96 2.22
N TYR A 5 -3.66 4.20 1.01
CA TYR A 5 -2.25 4.42 0.74
C TYR A 5 -1.90 5.88 1.08
N VAL A 6 -0.75 6.10 1.73
CA VAL A 6 -0.21 7.44 1.96
C VAL A 6 0.89 7.71 0.94
N ASP A 7 0.52 8.41 -0.13
CA ASP A 7 1.46 8.85 -1.17
C ASP A 7 2.29 10.00 -0.62
N ARG A 8 3.62 9.84 -0.57
CA ARG A 8 4.57 10.85 -0.09
C ARG A 8 5.47 11.29 -1.23
N ARG A 9 5.73 12.59 -1.32
CA ARG A 9 6.65 13.18 -2.30
C ARG A 9 7.68 14.04 -1.60
N GLU A 10 8.91 14.00 -2.10
CA GLU A 10 10.06 14.75 -1.57
C GLU A 10 9.99 16.25 -1.90
N ALA A 11 8.90 16.90 -1.49
CA ALA A 11 8.69 18.33 -1.60
C ALA A 11 7.67 18.78 -0.54
N ASP A 12 7.80 19.98 -0.01
CA ASP A 12 6.88 20.61 0.94
C ASP A 12 5.74 21.40 0.26
N ASP A 13 5.80 21.55 -1.08
CA ASP A 13 4.81 22.26 -1.88
C ASP A 13 4.57 21.48 -3.17
N PRO A 14 3.30 21.17 -3.54
CA PRO A 14 3.00 20.46 -4.77
C PRO A 14 3.50 21.19 -6.03
N MET A 15 3.63 22.52 -6.00
CA MET A 15 4.15 23.31 -7.13
C MET A 15 5.66 23.10 -7.36
N LYS A 16 6.38 22.54 -6.38
CA LYS A 16 7.79 22.15 -6.53
C LYS A 16 7.94 20.78 -7.21
N LEU A 17 6.86 20.01 -7.34
CA LEU A 17 6.85 18.73 -8.06
C LEU A 17 6.77 18.98 -9.57
N THR A 18 7.77 18.53 -10.31
CA THR A 18 7.80 18.69 -11.77
C THR A 18 6.78 17.76 -12.44
N GLY A 19 5.99 18.32 -13.38
CA GLY A 19 5.08 17.59 -14.27
C GLY A 19 3.76 17.12 -13.65
N VAL A 20 3.76 16.58 -12.43
CA VAL A 20 2.57 15.94 -11.83
C VAL A 20 1.96 16.71 -10.66
N GLY A 21 2.64 17.75 -10.15
CA GLY A 21 2.29 18.43 -8.90
C GLY A 21 0.84 18.86 -8.75
N GLU A 22 0.29 19.57 -9.73
CA GLU A 22 -1.10 20.03 -9.70
C GLU A 22 -2.11 18.87 -9.76
N SER A 23 -1.93 17.93 -10.69
CA SER A 23 -2.79 16.74 -10.83
C SER A 23 -2.75 15.84 -9.59
N TRP A 24 -1.57 15.71 -8.99
CA TRP A 24 -1.34 14.99 -7.76
C TRP A 24 -2.08 15.69 -6.61
N TYR A 25 -1.89 16.99 -6.43
CA TYR A 25 -2.54 17.73 -5.34
C TYR A 25 -4.08 17.79 -5.46
N ARG A 26 -4.60 17.76 -6.69
CA ARG A 26 -6.06 17.72 -6.94
C ARG A 26 -6.69 16.36 -6.65
N SER A 27 -5.90 15.30 -6.53
CA SER A 27 -6.37 13.95 -6.24
C SER A 27 -5.94 13.48 -4.86
N GLY A 28 -6.68 12.55 -4.26
CA GLY A 28 -6.47 12.17 -2.86
C GLY A 28 -7.07 13.19 -1.89
N ARG A 29 -6.91 12.92 -0.60
CA ARG A 29 -7.52 13.66 0.52
C ARG A 29 -6.49 13.89 1.62
N ASN A 30 -6.80 14.72 2.62
CA ASN A 30 -5.97 14.92 3.81
C ASN A 30 -4.50 15.31 3.50
N HIS A 31 -4.31 16.24 2.55
CA HIS A 31 -3.01 16.79 2.20
C HIS A 31 -2.34 17.43 3.41
N ARG A 32 -1.08 17.08 3.66
CA ARG A 32 -0.32 17.54 4.82
C ARG A 32 1.18 17.44 4.58
N ILE A 33 1.97 18.16 5.37
CA ILE A 33 3.42 18.07 5.34
C ILE A 33 3.90 17.20 6.51
N GLU A 34 4.65 16.15 6.21
CA GLU A 34 5.27 15.23 7.17
C GLU A 34 6.78 15.19 6.91
N ASN A 35 7.59 15.61 7.89
CA ASN A 35 9.07 15.58 7.79
C ASN A 35 9.62 16.28 6.53
N GLY A 36 9.02 17.41 6.13
CA GLY A 36 9.43 18.16 4.92
C GLY A 36 8.88 17.60 3.61
N ASN A 37 8.06 16.55 3.65
CA ASN A 37 7.46 15.90 2.49
C ASN A 37 5.95 16.13 2.48
N ILE A 38 5.39 16.39 1.31
CA ILE A 38 3.96 16.45 1.11
C ILE A 38 3.41 15.04 1.02
N ALA A 39 2.40 14.78 1.84
CA ALA A 39 1.69 13.53 1.95
C ALA A 39 0.20 13.75 1.64
N ARG A 40 -0.43 12.74 1.06
CA ARG A 40 -1.89 12.67 0.88
C ARG A 40 -2.39 11.25 1.09
N ASP A 41 -3.65 11.14 1.45
CA ASP A 41 -4.36 9.87 1.55
C ASP A 41 -4.99 9.54 0.19
N PHE A 42 -4.76 8.32 -0.28
CA PHE A 42 -5.29 7.82 -1.54
C PHE A 42 -6.04 6.51 -1.32
N ASP A 43 -7.33 6.51 -1.67
CA ASP A 43 -8.18 5.32 -1.55
C ASP A 43 -7.85 4.32 -2.65
N GLU A 44 -7.32 3.15 -2.27
CA GLU A 44 -6.90 2.11 -3.21
C GLU A 44 -7.76 0.85 -3.07
N LYS A 45 -8.08 0.23 -4.21
CA LYS A 45 -8.72 -1.09 -4.24
C LYS A 45 -7.64 -2.16 -4.24
N ARG A 46 -7.64 -3.02 -3.23
CA ARG A 46 -6.73 -4.16 -3.13
C ARG A 46 -7.48 -5.48 -3.02
N TRP A 47 -6.86 -6.53 -3.54
CA TRP A 47 -7.27 -7.91 -3.26
C TRP A 47 -6.88 -8.25 -1.83
N THR A 48 -7.84 -8.74 -1.06
CA THR A 48 -7.62 -9.06 0.36
C THR A 48 -8.18 -10.44 0.67
N VAL A 49 -7.41 -11.25 1.41
CA VAL A 49 -7.87 -12.52 1.99
C VAL A 49 -7.89 -12.41 3.51
N ARG A 50 -8.89 -13.01 4.15
CA ARG A 50 -8.98 -13.06 5.61
C ARG A 50 -8.44 -14.39 6.13
N ILE A 51 -7.31 -14.33 6.83
CA ILE A 51 -6.72 -15.47 7.55
C ILE A 51 -7.01 -15.29 9.03
N LYS A 52 -7.83 -16.17 9.60
CA LYS A 52 -8.31 -16.02 11.00
C LYS A 52 -7.35 -16.56 12.04
N ASP A 53 -6.60 -17.60 11.69
CA ASP A 53 -5.78 -18.37 12.60
C ASP A 53 -4.64 -19.09 11.84
N ALA A 54 -3.72 -19.69 12.59
CA ALA A 54 -2.56 -20.40 12.04
C ALA A 54 -2.96 -21.61 11.18
N ALA A 55 -4.08 -22.28 11.48
CA ALA A 55 -4.54 -23.41 10.68
C ALA A 55 -5.07 -22.95 9.32
N ALA A 56 -5.74 -21.81 9.25
CA ALA A 56 -6.15 -21.17 8.01
C ALA A 56 -4.94 -20.71 7.19
N LEU A 57 -3.90 -20.18 7.85
CA LEU A 57 -2.64 -19.84 7.19
C LEU A 57 -1.99 -21.09 6.59
N ALA A 58 -1.86 -22.17 7.37
CA ALA A 58 -1.29 -23.43 6.89
C ALA A 58 -2.04 -23.98 5.68
N ARG A 59 -3.38 -23.98 5.70
CA ARG A 59 -4.20 -24.39 4.53
C ARG A 59 -3.99 -23.48 3.32
N PHE A 60 -3.79 -22.19 3.54
CA PHE A 60 -3.50 -21.24 2.46
C PHE A 60 -2.15 -21.56 1.79
N VAL A 61 -1.09 -21.78 2.59
CA VAL A 61 0.24 -22.18 2.10
C VAL A 61 0.18 -23.51 1.35
N LEU A 62 -0.46 -24.53 1.92
CA LEU A 62 -0.58 -25.85 1.28
C LEU A 62 -1.31 -25.79 -0.08
N LYS A 63 -2.24 -24.85 -0.24
CA LYS A 63 -2.99 -24.66 -1.48
C LYS A 63 -2.18 -23.91 -2.55
N HIS A 64 -1.39 -22.92 -2.14
CA HIS A 64 -0.77 -21.96 -3.05
C HIS A 64 0.76 -22.14 -3.20
N GLY A 65 1.37 -23.05 -2.42
CA GLY A 65 2.80 -23.26 -2.45
C GLY A 65 3.55 -22.27 -1.56
N GLN A 66 4.72 -21.83 -2.02
CA GLN A 66 5.57 -20.91 -1.27
C GLN A 66 4.94 -19.52 -1.19
N VAL A 67 4.83 -19.00 0.02
CA VAL A 67 4.37 -17.63 0.28
C VAL A 67 5.38 -16.87 1.13
N VAL A 68 5.50 -15.57 0.92
CA VAL A 68 6.23 -14.64 1.79
C VAL A 68 5.23 -13.72 2.47
N LEU A 69 5.36 -13.60 3.79
CA LEU A 69 4.60 -12.67 4.61
C LEU A 69 5.49 -11.49 4.95
N SER A 70 5.01 -10.28 4.69
CA SER A 70 5.69 -9.03 5.06
C SER A 70 4.72 -8.06 5.73
N ILE A 71 5.27 -7.07 6.41
CA ILE A 71 4.50 -5.94 6.94
C ILE A 71 4.76 -4.75 6.03
N ASN A 72 3.69 -4.18 5.49
CA ASN A 72 3.76 -2.96 4.71
C ASN A 72 3.24 -1.78 5.54
N ASN A 73 3.97 -0.66 5.46
CA ASN A 73 3.76 0.56 6.25
C ASN A 73 3.37 1.77 5.39
N ASP A 74 3.02 1.54 4.14
CA ASP A 74 2.72 2.59 3.16
C ASP A 74 1.36 3.24 3.40
N GLY A 75 0.53 2.68 4.28
CA GLY A 75 -0.82 3.14 4.56
C GLY A 75 -0.94 3.90 5.88
N LEU A 76 -2.18 4.16 6.29
CA LEU A 76 -2.48 4.79 7.59
C LEU A 76 -2.14 3.89 8.79
N ALA A 77 -2.07 2.58 8.58
CA ALA A 77 -1.67 1.60 9.59
C ALA A 77 -0.90 0.45 8.93
N PRO A 78 0.00 -0.22 9.66
CA PRO A 78 0.67 -1.41 9.17
C PRO A 78 -0.34 -2.48 8.77
N TYR A 79 -0.08 -3.18 7.68
CA TYR A 79 -0.89 -4.31 7.22
C TYR A 79 -0.01 -5.44 6.72
N PHE A 80 -0.53 -6.66 6.77
CA PHE A 80 0.15 -7.83 6.24
C PHE A 80 -0.02 -7.93 4.73
N GLU A 81 1.10 -8.12 4.03
CA GLU A 81 1.15 -8.49 2.63
C GLU A 81 1.52 -9.97 2.49
N ILE A 82 0.95 -10.59 1.46
CA ILE A 82 1.24 -11.98 1.09
C ILE A 82 1.68 -11.96 -0.36
N GLU A 83 2.94 -12.30 -0.59
CA GLU A 83 3.46 -12.60 -1.92
C GLU A 83 3.34 -14.11 -2.14
N ILE A 84 2.72 -14.51 -3.26
CA ILE A 84 2.61 -15.92 -3.66
C ILE A 84 3.58 -16.11 -4.81
N TYR A 85 4.57 -16.98 -4.64
CA TYR A 85 5.43 -17.37 -5.74
C TYR A 85 4.69 -18.44 -6.54
N ASP A 86 4.06 -18.02 -7.63
CA ASP A 86 3.65 -18.93 -8.69
C ASP A 86 4.72 -18.96 -9.80
N ASP A 87 4.57 -19.91 -10.71
CA ASP A 87 5.48 -20.10 -11.85
C ASP A 87 5.37 -18.95 -12.88
N TYR A 88 4.56 -17.93 -12.59
CA TYR A 88 4.37 -16.73 -13.40
C TYR A 88 5.44 -15.69 -13.04
N ARG A 89 6.69 -15.98 -13.35
CA ARG A 89 7.71 -14.93 -13.52
C ARG A 89 7.87 -14.67 -15.02
N GLU A 90 7.48 -13.48 -15.46
CA GLU A 90 7.87 -12.92 -16.76
C GLU A 90 9.40 -12.77 -16.86
#